data_AF-A0A0B2SV61-F1
#
_entry.id   AF-A0A0B2SV61-F1
#
_cell.length_a   1.000
_cell.length_b   1.000
_cell.length_c   1.000
_cell.angle_alpha   90.00
_cell.angle_beta   90.00
_cell.angle_gamma   90.00
#
_symmetry.space_group_name_H-M   'P 1'
#
loop_
_entity.id
_entity.type
_entity.pdbx_description
1 polymer ?
#
loop_
_entity_poly.entity_id
_entity_poly.type
_entity_poly.pdbx_seq_one_letter_code
_entity_poly.pdbx_strand_id
1 'polypeptide(L)'
;VGKKKEEVNILQYADDTLFFGAATNDNVRVLKCILKCFELVSGLKINYNKSQFGCLGKSEGWCREATSFLNCSQLEFPFSYLGIPVGVSSKCRSVWQLIISKFEAKLARWKQRNLSMGG
;
A
#
# COMPACT_ATOMS: atom_id res chain seq x y z
N VAL A 1 -14.19 4.81 9.61
CA VAL A 1 -14.65 4.47 8.26
C VAL A 1 -16.02 3.79 8.38
N GLY A 2 -16.94 4.02 7.44
CA GLY A 2 -18.34 3.56 7.55
C GLY A 2 -19.19 4.42 8.50
N LYS A 3 -20.49 4.06 8.64
CA LYS A 3 -21.51 4.82 9.41
C LYS A 3 -21.10 5.19 10.85
N LYS A 4 -20.15 4.47 11.44
CA LYS A 4 -19.69 4.65 12.83
C LYS A 4 -18.44 5.51 13.00
N LYS A 5 -17.82 6.01 11.91
CA LYS A 5 -16.62 6.89 11.96
C LYS A 5 -15.41 6.36 12.77
N GLU A 6 -15.27 5.05 12.94
CA GLU A 6 -14.11 4.46 13.63
C GLU A 6 -12.78 4.78 12.92
N GLU A 7 -11.74 5.16 13.65
CA GLU A 7 -10.40 5.34 13.06
C GLU A 7 -9.83 3.99 12.64
N VAL A 8 -9.51 3.85 11.35
CA VAL A 8 -8.90 2.63 10.81
C VAL A 8 -7.42 2.90 10.61
N ASN A 9 -6.60 2.28 11.47
CA ASN A 9 -5.15 2.44 11.45
C ASN A 9 -4.43 1.32 10.68
N ILE A 10 -5.17 0.33 10.16
CA ILE A 10 -4.60 -0.81 9.45
C ILE A 10 -5.51 -1.19 8.27
N LEU A 11 -4.92 -1.43 7.10
CA LEU A 11 -5.57 -2.03 5.94
C LEU A 11 -4.78 -3.27 5.51
N GLN A 12 -5.43 -4.43 5.49
CA GLN A 12 -4.77 -5.70 5.21
C GLN A 12 -5.52 -6.50 4.14
N TYR A 13 -4.76 -7.09 3.21
CA TYR A 13 -5.24 -8.10 2.26
C TYR A 13 -4.16 -9.16 2.07
N ALA A 14 -4.47 -10.41 2.43
CA ALA A 14 -3.49 -11.50 2.47
C ALA A 14 -2.22 -11.09 3.23
N ASP A 15 -1.06 -11.10 2.57
CA ASP A 15 0.24 -10.67 3.09
C ASP A 15 0.53 -9.16 2.93
N ASP A 16 -0.26 -8.43 2.15
CA ASP A 16 -0.10 -7.00 1.92
C ASP A 16 -0.81 -6.17 3.02
N THR A 17 -0.02 -5.63 3.95
CA THR A 17 -0.53 -4.84 5.10
C THR A 17 -0.01 -3.40 5.06
N LEU A 18 -0.93 -2.44 5.15
CA LEU A 18 -0.66 -1.01 5.32
C LEU A 18 -1.02 -0.56 6.73
N PHE A 19 -0.10 0.18 7.35
CA PHE A 19 -0.30 0.84 8.65
C PHE A 19 -0.43 2.35 8.45
N PHE A 20 -1.39 2.96 9.12
CA PHE A 20 -1.64 4.41 9.12
C PHE A 20 -1.49 4.96 10.53
N GLY A 21 -0.89 6.14 10.64
CA GLY A 21 -0.73 6.82 11.92
C GLY A 21 0.00 8.15 11.77
N ALA A 22 0.04 8.92 12.86
CA ALA A 22 0.81 10.15 12.90
C ALA A 22 2.31 9.87 12.74
N ALA A 23 3.00 10.72 11.97
CA ALA A 23 4.45 10.64 11.77
C ALA A 23 5.19 11.12 13.03
N THR A 24 5.29 10.26 14.04
CA THR A 24 6.02 10.50 15.30
C THR A 24 7.02 9.38 15.54
N ASN A 25 8.12 9.69 16.24
CA ASN A 25 9.14 8.69 16.57
C ASN A 25 8.57 7.56 17.44
N ASP A 26 7.60 7.87 18.31
CA ASP A 26 6.95 6.87 19.15
C ASP A 26 6.10 5.90 18.34
N ASN A 27 5.35 6.40 17.35
CA ASN A 27 4.59 5.52 16.44
C ASN A 27 5.52 4.64 15.59
N VAL A 28 6.67 5.16 15.15
CA VAL A 28 7.68 4.37 14.43
C VAL A 28 8.25 3.25 15.31
N ARG A 29 8.52 3.54 16.59
CA ARG A 29 8.96 2.53 17.58
C ARG A 29 7.89 1.48 17.84
N VAL A 30 6.66 1.91 18.07
CA VAL A 30 5.51 1.01 18.27
C VAL A 30 5.31 0.11 17.06
N LEU A 31 5.40 0.65 15.83
CA LEU A 31 5.32 -0.14 14.61
C LEU A 31 6.42 -1.20 14.54
N LYS A 32 7.67 -0.85 14.87
CA LYS A 32 8.77 -1.83 14.94
C LYS A 32 8.50 -2.94 15.96
N CYS A 33 7.95 -2.58 17.12
CA CYS A 33 7.56 -3.55 18.14
C CYS A 33 6.46 -4.49 17.63
N ILE A 34 5.40 -3.95 17.00
CA ILE A 34 4.31 -4.74 16.41
C ILE A 34 4.86 -5.74 15.38
N LEU A 35 5.72 -5.28 14.46
CA LEU A 35 6.33 -6.15 13.45
C LEU A 35 7.17 -7.27 14.09
N LYS A 36 7.99 -6.97 15.09
CA LYS A 36 8.77 -7.98 15.83
C LYS A 36 7.87 -8.96 16.58
N CYS A 37 6.85 -8.46 17.27
CA CYS A 37 5.88 -9.30 17.98
C CYS A 37 5.14 -10.24 17.01
N PHE A 38 4.77 -9.75 15.83
CA PHE A 38 4.18 -10.57 14.79
C PHE A 38 5.13 -11.70 14.36
N GLU A 39 6.40 -11.42 14.08
CA GLU A 39 7.38 -12.46 13.71
C GLU A 39 7.53 -13.51 14.82
N LEU A 40 7.57 -13.08 16.08
CA LEU A 40 7.70 -13.97 17.24
C LEU A 40 6.48 -14.87 17.44
N VAL A 41 5.27 -14.31 17.34
CA VAL A 41 4.02 -15.03 17.62
C VAL A 41 3.60 -15.91 16.45
N SER A 42 3.77 -15.43 15.22
CA SER A 42 3.35 -16.17 14.02
C SER A 42 4.39 -17.19 13.53
N GLY A 43 5.67 -17.02 13.90
CA GLY A 43 6.79 -17.76 13.32
C GLY A 43 7.14 -17.34 11.88
N LEU A 44 6.42 -16.39 11.30
CA LEU A 44 6.70 -15.84 9.97
C LEU A 44 7.79 -14.77 10.03
N LYS A 45 8.29 -14.36 8.86
CA LYS A 45 9.28 -13.30 8.72
C LYS A 45 8.74 -12.14 7.91
N ILE A 46 9.00 -10.92 8.39
CA ILE A 46 8.70 -9.70 7.65
C ILE A 46 9.67 -9.60 6.48
N ASN A 47 9.12 -9.39 5.27
CA ASN A 47 9.93 -9.13 4.10
C ASN A 47 10.30 -7.64 4.05
N TYR A 48 11.37 -7.28 4.74
CA TYR A 48 11.89 -5.91 4.81
C TYR A 48 12.28 -5.32 3.44
N ASN A 49 12.67 -6.17 2.48
CA ASN A 49 13.01 -5.73 1.11
C ASN A 49 11.78 -5.30 0.30
N LYS A 50 10.61 -5.89 0.58
CA LYS A 50 9.33 -5.49 -0.03
C LYS A 50 8.57 -4.46 0.81
N SER A 51 8.95 -4.28 2.07
CA SER A 51 8.34 -3.30 2.97
C SER A 51 8.85 -1.91 2.65
N GLN A 52 7.95 -0.91 2.78
CA GLN A 52 8.27 0.49 2.53
C GLN A 52 7.64 1.37 3.61
N PHE A 53 8.28 2.51 3.91
CA PHE A 53 7.73 3.52 4.82
C PHE A 53 7.68 4.88 4.13
N GLY A 54 6.53 5.52 4.21
CA GLY A 54 6.28 6.86 3.64
C GLY A 54 5.72 7.80 4.69
N CYS A 55 6.09 9.07 4.59
CA CYS A 55 5.65 10.08 5.53
C CYS A 55 5.32 11.39 4.82
N LEU A 56 4.23 12.05 5.23
CA LEU A 56 3.80 13.34 4.68
C LEU A 56 4.01 14.44 5.74
N GLY A 57 4.45 15.63 5.30
CA GLY A 57 4.65 16.77 6.19
C GLY A 57 5.88 16.68 7.11
N LYS A 58 6.85 15.81 6.79
CA LYS A 58 8.14 15.69 7.47
C LYS A 58 9.28 15.93 6.49
N SER A 59 10.46 16.24 7.03
CA SER A 59 11.67 16.38 6.22
C SER A 59 12.12 15.02 5.67
N GLU A 60 12.83 15.06 4.55
CA GLU A 60 13.43 13.87 3.94
C GLU A 60 14.39 13.17 4.91
N GLY A 61 15.17 13.93 5.67
CA GLY A 61 16.05 13.40 6.72
C GLY A 61 15.30 12.60 7.77
N TRP A 62 14.14 13.09 8.22
CA TRP A 62 13.31 12.37 9.19
C TRP A 62 12.72 11.10 8.59
N CYS A 63 12.19 11.12 7.34
CA CYS A 63 11.71 9.89 6.71
C CYS A 63 12.87 8.87 6.56
N ARG A 64 14.10 9.33 6.23
CA ARG A 64 15.29 8.46 6.09
C ARG A 64 15.72 7.82 7.42
N GLU A 65 15.65 8.56 8.52
CA GLU A 65 15.90 8.00 9.86
C GLU A 65 14.86 6.94 10.22
N ALA A 66 13.58 7.20 9.93
CA ALA A 66 12.49 6.26 10.19
C ALA A 66 12.61 4.98 9.34
N THR A 67 12.92 5.08 8.05
CA THR A 67 13.13 3.92 7.16
C THR A 67 14.32 3.08 7.61
N SER A 68 15.43 3.74 7.98
CA SER A 68 16.62 3.09 8.56
C SER A 68 16.26 2.31 9.83
N PHE A 69 15.54 2.93 10.77
CA PHE A 69 15.11 2.27 12.00
C PHE A 69 14.15 1.09 11.74
N LEU A 70 13.24 1.23 10.78
CA LEU A 70 12.31 0.18 10.37
C LEU A 70 12.97 -0.93 9.54
N ASN A 71 14.20 -0.74 9.07
CA ASN A 71 14.91 -1.61 8.11
C ASN A 71 14.15 -1.77 6.79
N CYS A 72 13.48 -0.73 6.30
CA CYS A 72 12.71 -0.81 5.05
C CYS A 72 13.12 0.29 4.08
N SER A 73 12.67 0.19 2.83
CA SER A 73 12.91 1.25 1.84
C SER A 73 11.96 2.44 2.04
N GLN A 74 12.30 3.58 1.46
CA GLN A 74 11.41 4.74 1.43
C GLN A 74 10.28 4.51 0.42
N LEU A 75 9.06 4.86 0.79
CA LEU A 75 7.90 4.84 -0.08
C LEU A 75 7.83 6.17 -0.84
N GLU A 76 7.70 6.08 -2.16
CA GLU A 76 7.47 7.25 -3.02
C GLU A 76 5.97 7.48 -3.21
N PHE A 77 5.55 8.74 -3.19
CA PHE A 77 4.17 9.11 -3.46
C PHE A 77 4.03 9.68 -4.88
N PRO A 78 2.94 9.34 -5.59
CA PRO A 78 1.90 8.37 -5.22
C PRO A 78 2.37 6.92 -5.39
N PHE A 79 1.83 6.01 -4.58
CA PHE A 79 2.15 4.57 -4.65
C PHE A 79 0.93 3.74 -5.06
N SER A 80 1.10 2.45 -5.35
CA SER A 80 0.00 1.55 -5.72
C SER A 80 -0.21 0.49 -4.64
N TYR A 81 -1.43 0.33 -4.16
CA TYR A 81 -1.86 -0.76 -3.29
C TYR A 81 -2.95 -1.58 -3.97
N LEU A 82 -2.71 -2.89 -4.16
CA LEU A 82 -3.61 -3.80 -4.89
C LEU A 82 -4.03 -3.30 -6.29
N GLY A 83 -3.14 -2.56 -6.95
CA GLY A 83 -3.39 -1.96 -8.27
C GLY A 83 -4.16 -0.63 -8.27
N ILE A 84 -4.50 -0.11 -7.08
CA ILE A 84 -5.16 1.18 -6.87
C ILE A 84 -4.10 2.21 -6.46
N PRO A 85 -3.97 3.35 -7.17
CA PRO A 85 -3.04 4.40 -6.78
C PRO A 85 -3.54 5.15 -5.53
N VAL A 86 -2.65 5.31 -4.56
CA VAL A 86 -2.84 5.96 -3.27
C VAL A 86 -1.96 7.20 -3.20
N GLY A 87 -2.48 8.29 -2.63
CA GLY A 87 -1.78 9.58 -2.58
C GLY A 87 -2.05 10.49 -3.80
N VAL A 88 -2.94 10.09 -4.70
CA VAL A 88 -3.46 10.94 -5.77
C VAL A 88 -4.88 11.38 -5.44
N SER A 89 -5.26 12.58 -5.87
CA SER A 89 -6.65 13.03 -5.74
C SER A 89 -7.59 12.10 -6.53
N SER A 90 -8.64 11.59 -5.88
CA SER A 90 -9.69 10.81 -6.52
C SER A 90 -10.47 11.59 -7.59
N LYS A 91 -10.30 12.92 -7.64
CA LYS A 91 -10.86 13.79 -8.69
C LYS A 91 -9.97 13.86 -9.93
N CYS A 92 -8.78 13.28 -9.91
CA CYS A 92 -7.83 13.35 -11.01
C CYS A 92 -8.24 12.40 -12.15
N ARG A 93 -8.58 12.95 -13.32
CA ARG A 93 -9.01 12.17 -14.49
C ARG A 93 -7.97 11.16 -14.95
N SER A 94 -6.68 11.50 -14.85
CA SER A 94 -5.58 10.61 -15.27
C SER A 94 -5.49 9.33 -14.43
N VAL A 95 -5.86 9.39 -13.15
CA VAL A 95 -5.94 8.23 -12.25
C VAL A 95 -7.00 7.24 -12.73
N TRP A 96 -8.20 7.74 -13.01
CA TRP A 96 -9.30 6.91 -13.52
C TRP A 96 -9.00 6.38 -14.91
N GLN A 97 -8.36 7.15 -15.77
CA GLN A 97 -7.99 6.71 -17.12
C GLN A 97 -7.07 5.48 -17.08
N LEU A 98 -6.07 5.45 -16.19
CA LEU A 98 -5.19 4.29 -16.00
C LEU A 98 -5.98 3.03 -15.56
N ILE A 99 -6.95 3.20 -14.66
CA ILE A 99 -7.80 2.09 -14.20
C ILE A 99 -8.69 1.61 -15.34
N ILE A 100 -9.37 2.52 -16.04
CA ILE A 100 -10.25 2.22 -17.17
C ILE A 100 -9.49 1.46 -18.25
N SER A 101 -8.32 1.95 -18.68
CA SER A 101 -7.54 1.31 -19.73
C SER A 101 -7.05 -0.10 -19.33
N LYS A 102 -6.77 -0.35 -18.04
CA LYS A 102 -6.47 -1.72 -17.55
C LYS A 102 -7.69 -2.65 -17.68
N PHE A 103 -8.89 -2.14 -17.39
CA PHE A 103 -10.13 -2.93 -17.56
C PHE A 103 -10.46 -3.16 -19.04
N GLU A 104 -10.32 -2.14 -19.89
CA GLU A 104 -10.52 -2.27 -21.34
C GLU A 104 -9.58 -3.32 -21.94
N ALA A 105 -8.30 -3.32 -21.57
CA ALA A 105 -7.33 -4.31 -22.03
C ALA A 105 -7.71 -5.74 -21.59
N LYS A 106 -8.20 -5.91 -20.35
CA LYS A 106 -8.69 -7.23 -19.87
C LYS A 106 -9.93 -7.69 -20.64
N LEU A 107 -10.89 -6.80 -20.86
CA LEU A 107 -12.12 -7.09 -21.61
C LEU A 107 -11.83 -7.43 -23.08
N ALA A 108 -10.91 -6.71 -23.72
CA ALA A 108 -10.50 -7.01 -25.09
C ALA A 108 -9.92 -8.43 -25.22
N ARG A 109 -9.07 -8.84 -24.26
CA ARG A 109 -8.51 -10.21 -24.22
C ARG A 109 -9.58 -11.27 -23.96
N TRP A 110 -10.61 -10.96 -23.18
CA TRP A 110 -11.73 -11.88 -22.94
C TRP A 110 -12.59 -12.05 -24.18
N LYS A 111 -12.89 -10.95 -24.90
CA LYS A 111 -13.60 -11.00 -26.18
C LYS A 111 -12.85 -11.87 -27.20
N GLN A 112 -11.53 -11.78 -27.25
CA GLN A 112 -10.70 -12.60 -28.14
C GLN A 112 -10.67 -14.09 -27.74
N ARG A 113 -10.68 -14.43 -26.45
CA ARG A 113 -10.71 -15.84 -25.97
C ARG A 113 -12.06 -16.52 -26.14
N ASN A 114 -13.15 -15.76 -26.11
CA ASN A 114 -14.52 -16.29 -26.26
C ASN A 114 -15.01 -16.29 -27.72
N LEU A 115 -14.17 -15.88 -28.67
CA LEU A 115 -14.40 -16.10 -30.10
C LEU A 115 -13.76 -17.43 -30.47
N SER A 116 -14.52 -18.52 -30.47
CA SER A 116 -14.14 -19.73 -31.22
C SER A 116 -14.12 -19.38 -32.71
N MET A 117 -13.17 -19.93 -33.48
CA MET A 117 -13.16 -19.81 -34.94
C MET A 117 -14.29 -20.60 -35.64
N GLY A 118 -15.20 -21.21 -34.87
CA GLY A 118 -16.49 -21.68 -35.37
C GLY A 118 -17.55 -20.72 -34.88
N GLY A 119 -18.23 -20.06 -35.82
CA GLY A 119 -19.49 -19.37 -35.55
C GLY A 119 -20.59 -20.31 -35.08
#